data_AF-A0A821PA22-F1
#
_entry.id   AF-A0A821PA22-F1
#
_cell.length_a   1.000
_cell.length_b   1.000
_cell.length_c   1.000
_cell.angle_alpha   90.00
_cell.angle_beta   90.00
_cell.angle_gamma   90.00
#
_symmetry.space_group_name_H-M   'P 1'
#
loop_
_entity.id
_entity.type
_entity.pdbx_description
1 polymer ?
#
loop_
_entity_poly.entity_id
_entity_poly.type
_entity_poly.pdbx_seq_one_letter_code
_entity_poly.pdbx_strand_id
1 'polypeptide(L)' 'IYVALYNFDCTIDGVLSLQIGEQLKVLQHSDDNKNEEWWYVEKINDTRQRGYVPANYIQAI' A
#
# COMPACT_ATOMS: atom_id res chain seq x y z
N ILE A 1 -11.82 3.45 1.96
CA ILE A 1 -10.70 2.85 2.72
C ILE A 1 -10.30 1.58 1.96
N TYR A 2 -9.07 1.07 2.10
CA TYR A 2 -8.63 -0.15 1.42
C TYR A 2 -8.21 -1.22 2.43
N VAL A 3 -8.29 -2.48 2.03
CA VAL A 3 -7.83 -3.63 2.80
C VAL A 3 -6.86 -4.46 1.97
N ALA A 4 -5.77 -4.94 2.59
CA ALA A 4 -4.84 -5.86 1.97
C ALA A 4 -5.46 -7.27 1.83
N LEU A 5 -5.44 -7.82 0.62
CA LEU A 5 -5.95 -9.17 0.30
C LEU A 5 -4.89 -10.26 0.47
N TYR A 6 -3.61 -9.89 0.40
CA TYR A 6 -2.47 -10.81 0.46
C TYR A 6 -1.36 -10.24 1.35
N ASN A 7 -0.51 -11.14 1.87
CA ASN A 7 0.73 -10.73 2.52
C ASN A 7 1.71 -10.26 1.43
N PHE A 8 2.43 -9.20 1.73
CA PHE A 8 3.48 -8.66 0.86
C PHE A 8 4.64 -8.24 1.73
N ASP A 9 5.74 -8.99 1.68
CA ASP A 9 6.95 -8.70 2.45
C ASP A 9 7.97 -8.02 1.54
N CYS A 10 8.41 -6.82 1.95
CA CYS A 10 9.43 -6.08 1.24
C CYS A 10 10.35 -5.33 2.20
N THR A 11 11.64 -5.29 1.87
CA THR A 11 12.69 -4.61 2.65
C THR A 11 13.26 -3.40 1.91
N ILE A 12 12.67 -3.03 0.78
CA ILE A 12 13.12 -1.91 -0.04
C ILE A 12 12.60 -0.62 0.58
N ASP A 13 13.48 0.35 0.80
CA ASP A 13 13.11 1.66 1.30
C ASP A 13 12.06 2.32 0.39
N GLY A 14 11.01 2.87 1.01
CA GLY A 14 9.89 3.48 0.29
C GLY A 14 8.82 2.49 -0.19
N VAL A 15 9.03 1.17 -0.06
CA VAL A 15 8.01 0.14 -0.28
C VAL A 15 7.46 -0.34 1.06
N LEU A 16 6.14 -0.52 1.15
CA LEU A 16 5.49 -0.89 2.39
C LEU A 16 5.15 -2.38 2.42
N SER A 17 5.50 -3.06 3.51
CA SER A 17 5.05 -4.43 3.74
C SER A 17 3.60 -4.48 4.21
N LEU A 18 2.82 -5.42 3.68
CA LEU A 18 1.42 -5.64 3.99
C LEU A 18 1.18 -6.98 4.65
N GLN A 19 0.18 -7.02 5.53
CA GLN A 19 -0.40 -8.24 6.07
C GLN A 19 -1.87 -8.33 5.65
N ILE A 20 -2.37 -9.54 5.39
CA ILE A 20 -3.77 -9.77 5.03
C ILE A 20 -4.70 -9.13 6.07
N GLY A 21 -5.72 -8.42 5.59
CA GLY A 21 -6.71 -7.74 6.44
C GLY A 21 -6.24 -6.39 6.98
N GLU A 22 -5.00 -5.96 6.69
CA GLU A 22 -4.51 -4.66 7.12
C GLU A 22 -5.23 -3.53 6.40
N GLN A 23 -5.64 -2.51 7.15
CA GLN A 23 -6.37 -1.37 6.63
C GLN A 23 -5.43 -0.24 6.22
N LEU A 24 -5.67 0.26 5.01
CA LEU A 24 -4.80 1.20 4.32
C LEU A 24 -5.59 2.40 3.82
N LYS A 25 -4.94 3.54 3.83
CA LYS A 25 -5.38 4.75 3.15
C LYS A 25 -4.51 4.98 1.94
N VAL A 26 -5.12 5.00 0.75
CA VAL A 26 -4.43 5.38 -0.48
C VAL A 26 -4.24 6.89 -0.50
N LEU A 27 -3.00 7.31 -0.70
CA LEU A 27 -2.59 8.70 -0.82
C LEU A 27 -2.38 9.08 -2.29
N GLN A 28 -1.83 8.16 -3.11
CA GLN A 28 -1.63 8.34 -4.55
C GLN A 28 -1.86 7.02 -5.29
N HIS A 29 -2.47 7.09 -6.47
CA HIS A 29 -2.82 5.94 -7.33
C HIS A 29 -1.77 5.63 -8.41
N SER A 30 -0.59 6.24 -8.32
CA SER A 30 0.53 5.95 -9.20
C SER A 30 1.85 6.39 -8.56
N ASP A 31 2.96 5.87 -9.07
CA ASP A 31 4.31 6.30 -8.70
C ASP A 31 4.73 7.60 -9.43
N ASP A 32 5.95 8.06 -9.14
CA ASP A 32 6.54 9.27 -9.75
C ASP A 32 6.65 9.20 -11.29
N ASN A 33 6.64 8.00 -11.86
CA ASN A 33 6.67 7.74 -13.31
C ASN A 33 5.27 7.53 -13.91
N LYS A 34 4.20 7.74 -13.13
CA LYS A 34 2.80 7.47 -13.50
C LYS A 34 2.49 5.99 -13.73
N ASN A 35 3.22 5.07 -13.11
CA ASN A 35 2.87 3.67 -13.09
C ASN A 35 1.70 3.43 -12.13
N GLU A 36 0.55 3.04 -12.67
CA GLU A 36 -0.69 2.76 -11.91
C GLU A 36 -0.65 1.40 -11.18
N GLU A 37 0.37 0.57 -11.39
CA GLU A 37 0.56 -0.70 -10.68
C GLU A 37 1.00 -0.49 -9.22
N TRP A 38 1.60 0.66 -8.90
CA TRP A 38 2.15 0.97 -7.59
C TRP A 38 1.47 2.18 -6.97
N TRP A 39 0.81 1.96 -5.84
CA TRP A 39 0.06 3.00 -5.15
C TRP A 39 0.77 3.38 -3.86
N TYR A 40 0.85 4.67 -3.58
CA TYR A 40 1.40 5.16 -2.32
C TYR A 40 0.32 5.15 -1.24
N VAL A 41 0.56 4.41 -0.17
CA VAL A 41 -0.42 4.16 0.91
C VAL A 41 0.15 4.48 2.28
N GLU A 42 -0.75 4.63 3.25
CA GLU A 42 -0.48 4.78 4.67
C GLU A 42 -1.27 3.73 5.47
N LYS A 43 -0.63 3.09 6.46
CA LYS A 43 -1.35 2.21 7.39
C LYS A 43 -2.24 3.03 8.31
N ILE A 44 -3.51 2.65 8.43
CA ILE A 44 -4.46 3.38 9.29
C ILE A 44 -4.04 3.31 10.77
N ASN A 45 -3.49 2.17 11.19
CA ASN A 45 -3.08 1.95 12.59
C ASN A 45 -1.71 2.57 12.92
N ASP A 46 -0.93 2.98 11.92
CA ASP A 46 0.39 3.59 12.10
C ASP A 46 0.69 4.57 10.96
N THR A 47 0.42 5.85 11.20
CA THR A 47 0.60 6.91 10.19
C THR A 47 2.06 7.19 9.83
N ARG A 48 3.03 6.62 10.57
CA ARG A 48 4.45 6.68 10.21
C ARG A 48 4.82 5.63 9.16
N GLN A 49 4.00 4.61 8.98
CA GLN A 49 4.21 3.56 8.00
C GLN A 49 3.52 3.91 6.69
N ARG A 50 4.32 4.44 5.77
CA ARG A 50 3.91 4.83 4.43
C ARG A 50 4.87 4.29 3.40
N GLY A 51 4.36 3.96 2.23
CA GLY A 51 5.17 3.45 1.14
C GLY A 51 4.31 2.99 -0.03
N TYR A 52 4.99 2.56 -1.09
CA TYR A 52 4.37 1.99 -2.25
C TYR A 52 3.95 0.53 -2.01
N VAL A 53 2.81 0.14 -2.57
CA VAL A 53 2.32 -1.23 -2.59
C VAL A 53 1.75 -1.57 -3.97
N PRO A 54 1.72 -2.85 -4.36
CA PRO A 54 1.04 -3.27 -5.57
C PRO A 54 -0.46 -3.00 -5.46
N ALA A 55 -1.04 -2.26 -6.41
CA ALA A 55 -2.45 -1.90 -6.39
C ALA A 55 -3.38 -3.12 -6.39
N ASN A 56 -2.97 -4.21 -7.06
CA ASN A 56 -3.72 -5.46 -7.13
C ASN A 56 -3.69 -6.28 -5.83
N TYR A 57 -2.94 -5.86 -4.81
CA TYR A 57 -2.89 -6.52 -3.50
C TYR A 57 -3.89 -5.93 -2.51
N ILE A 58 -4.55 -4.83 -2.87
CA ILE A 58 -5.45 -4.10 -2.01
C ILE A 58 -6.80 -3.88 -2.69
N GLN A 59 -7.87 -3.85 -1.91
CA GLN A 59 -9.23 -3.64 -2.43
C GLN A 59 -9.97 -2.60 -1.60
N ALA A 60 -10.77 -1.78 -2.27
CA ALA A 60 -11.66 -0.84 -1.59
C ALA A 60 -12.70 -1.60 -0.76
N ILE A 61 -12.90 -1.14 0.47
CA ILE A 61 -13.99 -1.53 1.38
C ILE A 61 -15.05 -0.43 1.44
#